data_AF-A0A943W7V7-F1
#
_entry.id   AF-A0A943W7V7-F1
#
_cell.length_a   1.000
_cell.length_b   1.000
_cell.length_c   1.000
_cell.angle_alpha   90.00
_cell.angle_beta   90.00
_cell.angle_gamma   90.00
#
_symmetry.space_group_name_H-M   'P 1'
#
loop_
_entity.id
_entity.type
_entity.pdbx_description
1 polymer ?
#
loop_
_entity_poly.entity_id
_entity_poly.type
_entity_poly.pdbx_seq_one_letter_code
_entity_poly.pdbx_strand_id
1 'polypeptide(L)'
;MKLSILLAGSILTSAIVGNAYAQTCGAQPSCADLGYTLTSTSSCVGNVLKCPFDKTKYYCTQKSEVFSNMKLDWNRKVSVSYNTTYYVKNYGCLWGNILDIGGGTSYYSVNGTKIRASMQGDDSALIFTCLAPGDYITATVGKTGDNKLYFVPFAGN
;
A
#
# COMPACT_ATOMS: atom_id res chain seq x y z
N MET A 1 10.39 -31.03 87.50
CA MET A 1 10.49 -30.03 86.42
C MET A 1 10.33 -30.71 85.07
N LYS A 2 9.34 -30.33 84.26
CA LYS A 2 9.48 -30.32 82.80
C LYS A 2 8.38 -29.48 82.16
N LEU A 3 8.84 -28.55 81.33
CA LEU A 3 8.17 -27.39 80.76
C LEU A 3 7.21 -27.78 79.62
N SER A 4 6.06 -27.11 79.55
CA SER A 4 5.17 -27.07 78.39
C SER A 4 5.72 -26.12 77.33
N ILE A 5 5.75 -26.54 76.06
CA ILE A 5 5.88 -25.62 74.90
C ILE A 5 4.89 -26.06 73.80
N LEU A 6 3.98 -25.14 73.47
CA LEU A 6 3.04 -25.15 72.34
C LEU A 6 3.71 -24.58 71.09
N LEU A 7 3.71 -25.29 69.95
CA LEU A 7 3.81 -24.71 68.59
C LEU A 7 2.99 -25.62 67.65
N ALA A 8 1.80 -25.19 67.21
CA ALA A 8 1.54 -24.37 66.02
C ALA A 8 1.83 -25.14 64.71
N GLY A 9 0.76 -25.42 63.96
CA GLY A 9 0.77 -26.28 62.78
C GLY A 9 1.39 -25.64 61.53
N SER A 10 1.65 -26.49 60.54
CA SER A 10 1.75 -26.07 59.14
C SER A 10 1.42 -27.26 58.26
N ILE A 11 0.35 -27.13 57.50
CA ILE A 11 -0.10 -28.09 56.49
C ILE A 11 0.86 -27.95 55.30
N LEU A 12 1.53 -29.02 54.93
CA LEU A 12 2.32 -29.11 53.69
C LEU A 12 1.37 -29.28 52.50
N THR A 13 0.76 -28.19 52.05
CA THR A 13 0.10 -28.12 50.73
C THR A 13 1.12 -27.70 49.67
N SER A 14 2.06 -28.59 49.38
CA SER A 14 2.91 -28.50 48.20
C SER A 14 2.14 -29.05 46.99
N ALA A 15 1.51 -28.16 46.20
CA ALA A 15 1.30 -28.29 44.75
C ALA A 15 0.12 -27.41 44.29
N ILE A 16 0.36 -26.12 44.01
CA ILE A 16 -0.09 -25.44 42.78
C ILE A 16 0.85 -24.24 42.54
N VAL A 17 2.01 -24.50 41.94
CA VAL A 17 2.74 -23.46 41.18
C VAL A 17 2.96 -24.01 39.77
N GLY A 18 1.87 -24.40 39.12
CA GLY A 18 1.83 -24.38 37.67
C GLY A 18 1.76 -22.92 37.28
N ASN A 19 2.92 -22.34 36.92
CA ASN A 19 3.18 -21.15 36.10
C ASN A 19 4.63 -20.66 36.34
N ALA A 20 5.60 -21.57 36.48
CA ALA A 20 7.02 -21.23 36.50
C ALA A 20 7.61 -21.18 35.08
N TYR A 21 6.88 -20.55 34.15
CA TYR A 21 7.47 -20.02 32.92
C TYR A 21 7.39 -18.50 33.03
N ALA A 22 8.55 -17.85 32.97
CA ALA A 22 8.78 -16.40 33.00
C ALA A 22 8.98 -15.73 34.37
N GLN A 23 9.85 -16.27 35.24
CA GLN A 23 10.33 -15.54 36.44
C GLN A 23 11.43 -14.48 36.12
N THR A 24 11.78 -14.29 34.84
CA THR A 24 12.70 -13.24 34.36
C THR A 24 12.24 -12.62 33.04
N CYS A 25 10.94 -12.41 32.85
CA CYS A 25 10.46 -11.61 31.72
C CYS A 25 9.99 -10.25 32.27
N GLY A 26 10.57 -9.16 31.76
CA GLY A 26 10.03 -7.81 32.03
C GLY A 26 8.54 -7.75 31.69
N ALA A 27 7.83 -6.78 32.27
CA ALA A 27 6.40 -6.60 32.04
C ALA A 27 6.06 -6.78 30.55
N GLN A 28 5.13 -7.68 30.27
CA GLN A 28 4.74 -8.02 28.90
C GLN A 28 4.29 -6.73 28.18
N PRO A 29 4.84 -6.41 27.00
CA PRO A 29 4.46 -5.20 26.27
C PRO A 29 2.97 -5.24 25.92
N SER A 30 2.32 -4.07 25.89
CA SER A 30 0.92 -4.01 25.52
C SER A 30 0.75 -4.21 24.01
N CYS A 31 -0.43 -4.69 23.58
CA CYS A 31 -0.75 -4.81 22.16
C CYS A 31 -0.64 -3.46 21.42
N ALA A 32 -0.92 -2.35 22.10
CA ALA A 32 -0.77 -1.02 21.53
C ALA A 32 0.71 -0.65 21.29
N ASP A 33 1.61 -1.01 22.22
CA ASP A 33 3.06 -0.81 22.07
C ASP A 33 3.62 -1.60 20.89
N LEU A 34 3.00 -2.74 20.58
CA LEU A 34 3.32 -3.58 19.42
C LEU A 34 2.60 -3.16 18.13
N GLY A 35 1.79 -2.09 18.15
CA GLY A 35 1.09 -1.55 16.99
C GLY A 35 -0.32 -2.13 16.71
N TYR A 36 -0.82 -3.06 17.53
CA TYR A 36 -2.16 -3.63 17.41
C TYR A 36 -3.21 -2.70 18.05
N THR A 37 -3.54 -1.63 17.34
CA THR A 37 -4.47 -0.60 17.83
C THR A 37 -5.91 -0.82 17.39
N LEU A 38 -6.14 -1.65 16.38
CA LEU A 38 -7.47 -1.88 15.81
C LEU A 38 -8.28 -2.87 16.66
N THR A 39 -9.58 -2.64 16.76
CA THR A 39 -10.56 -3.55 17.40
C THR A 39 -11.48 -4.23 16.39
N SER A 40 -11.35 -3.90 15.10
CA SER A 40 -12.16 -4.41 14.00
C SER A 40 -11.30 -4.59 12.75
N THR A 41 -11.72 -5.50 11.87
CA THR A 41 -11.04 -5.81 10.61
C THR A 41 -11.73 -5.23 9.38
N SER A 42 -12.81 -4.46 9.54
CA SER A 42 -13.63 -3.95 8.43
C SER A 42 -12.88 -2.97 7.50
N SER A 43 -11.90 -2.25 8.04
CA SER A 43 -11.03 -1.33 7.29
C SER A 43 -9.78 -2.00 6.74
N CYS A 44 -9.52 -3.27 7.07
CA CYS A 44 -8.32 -3.98 6.62
C CYS A 44 -8.36 -4.32 5.13
N VAL A 45 -7.18 -4.35 4.53
CA VAL A 45 -6.92 -4.91 3.19
C VAL A 45 -5.87 -6.02 3.34
N GLY A 46 -6.17 -7.20 2.82
CA GLY A 46 -5.26 -8.34 2.88
C GLY A 46 -5.20 -9.01 4.26
N ASN A 47 -3.99 -9.40 4.68
CA ASN A 47 -3.77 -10.19 5.89
C ASN A 47 -3.97 -9.37 7.17
N VAL A 48 -4.62 -9.99 8.16
CA VAL A 48 -4.84 -9.41 9.48
C VAL A 48 -4.01 -10.17 10.51
N LEU A 49 -3.21 -9.45 11.28
CA LEU A 49 -2.46 -9.99 12.41
C LEU A 49 -3.27 -9.78 13.69
N LYS A 50 -3.35 -10.82 14.53
CA LYS A 50 -3.96 -10.76 15.86
C LYS A 50 -2.87 -10.57 16.91
N CYS A 51 -3.13 -9.76 17.93
CA CYS A 51 -2.18 -9.62 19.02
C CYS A 51 -2.05 -10.96 19.79
N PRO A 52 -0.81 -11.40 20.13
CA PRO A 52 -0.59 -12.64 20.89
C PRO A 52 -1.21 -12.63 22.30
N PHE A 53 -1.38 -11.44 22.87
CA PHE A 53 -1.78 -11.25 24.27
C PHE A 53 -3.23 -10.79 24.44
N ASP A 54 -3.85 -10.27 23.37
CA ASP A 54 -5.26 -9.86 23.36
C ASP A 54 -5.87 -10.19 21.98
N LYS A 55 -6.74 -11.20 21.96
CA LYS A 55 -7.37 -11.67 20.72
C LYS A 55 -8.38 -10.68 20.14
N THR A 56 -8.70 -9.59 20.84
CA THR A 56 -9.59 -8.52 20.38
C THR A 56 -8.85 -7.39 19.66
N LYS A 57 -7.51 -7.43 19.65
CA LYS A 57 -6.66 -6.41 19.03
C LYS A 57 -6.01 -6.92 17.76
N TYR A 58 -5.98 -6.05 16.75
CA TYR A 58 -5.54 -6.38 15.40
C TYR A 58 -4.56 -5.34 14.85
N TYR A 59 -3.76 -5.78 13.89
CA TYR A 59 -2.95 -4.94 13.02
C TYR A 59 -3.14 -5.41 11.57
N CYS A 60 -3.30 -4.45 10.67
CA CYS A 60 -3.41 -4.69 9.24
C CYS A 60 -3.16 -3.38 8.49
N THR A 61 -2.87 -3.48 7.19
CA THR A 61 -2.90 -2.32 6.30
C THR A 61 -4.36 -1.84 6.14
N GLN A 62 -4.59 -0.55 6.35
CA GLN A 62 -5.93 0.02 6.29
C GLN A 62 -6.26 0.56 4.89
N LYS A 63 -7.53 0.48 4.48
CA LYS A 63 -8.03 1.05 3.20
C LYS A 63 -7.65 2.51 3.02
N SER A 64 -7.75 3.32 4.09
CA SER A 64 -7.39 4.74 4.09
C SER A 64 -5.90 4.98 3.79
N GLU A 65 -5.04 4.12 4.33
CA GLU A 65 -3.60 4.17 4.09
C GLU A 65 -3.28 3.86 2.62
N VAL A 66 -3.90 2.82 2.07
CA VAL A 66 -3.77 2.46 0.64
C VAL A 66 -4.19 3.64 -0.24
N PHE A 67 -5.37 4.21 -0.02
CA PHE A 67 -5.84 5.34 -0.83
C PHE A 67 -4.99 6.60 -0.68
N SER A 68 -4.47 6.88 0.53
CA SER A 68 -3.55 7.99 0.77
C SER A 68 -2.25 7.82 -0.02
N ASN A 69 -1.74 6.58 -0.11
CA ASN A 69 -0.52 6.26 -0.84
C ASN A 69 -0.74 6.24 -2.37
N MET A 70 -1.96 5.98 -2.84
CA MET A 70 -2.34 6.00 -4.26
C MET A 70 -2.71 7.40 -4.79
N LYS A 71 -2.59 8.47 -4.01
CA LYS A 71 -2.78 9.83 -4.52
C LYS A 71 -1.73 10.14 -5.58
N LEU A 72 -2.11 10.82 -6.65
CA LEU A 72 -1.18 11.24 -7.70
C LEU A 72 -0.33 12.42 -7.23
N ASP A 73 0.99 12.32 -7.39
CA ASP A 73 1.92 13.41 -7.09
C ASP A 73 2.27 14.20 -8.36
N TRP A 74 1.50 15.27 -8.59
CA TRP A 74 1.66 16.17 -9.73
C TRP A 74 2.95 17.00 -9.72
N ASN A 75 3.61 17.13 -8.56
CA ASN A 75 4.91 17.79 -8.45
C ASN A 75 6.04 16.89 -8.99
N ARG A 76 5.84 15.57 -8.97
CA ARG A 76 6.77 14.56 -9.48
C ARG A 76 6.44 14.04 -10.88
N LYS A 77 5.55 14.70 -11.61
CA LYS A 77 5.19 14.30 -12.98
C LYS A 77 6.40 14.35 -13.91
N VAL A 78 6.44 13.45 -14.87
CA VAL A 78 7.46 13.39 -15.92
C VAL A 78 6.77 13.49 -17.28
N SER A 79 7.27 14.37 -18.15
CA SER A 79 6.80 14.44 -19.53
C SER A 79 7.22 13.18 -20.29
N VAL A 80 6.27 12.53 -20.95
CA VAL A 80 6.51 11.37 -21.81
C VAL A 80 6.69 11.86 -23.23
N SER A 81 7.87 11.63 -23.79
CA SER A 81 8.20 11.98 -25.17
C SER A 81 7.48 11.07 -26.18
N TYR A 82 7.24 11.59 -27.37
CA TYR A 82 6.65 10.86 -28.48
C TYR A 82 7.74 10.15 -29.30
N ASN A 83 7.37 9.05 -29.96
CA ASN A 83 8.23 8.20 -30.79
C ASN A 83 9.45 7.61 -30.07
N THR A 84 9.42 7.60 -28.73
CA THR A 84 10.40 6.95 -27.87
C THR A 84 9.69 6.09 -26.83
N THR A 85 10.43 5.16 -26.23
CA THR A 85 9.93 4.30 -25.16
C THR A 85 10.18 4.95 -23.81
N TYR A 86 9.12 5.14 -23.03
CA TYR A 86 9.20 5.50 -21.62
C TYR A 86 9.05 4.25 -20.76
N TYR A 87 10.04 3.98 -19.91
CA TYR A 87 10.02 2.86 -18.97
C TYR A 87 9.52 3.31 -17.60
N VAL A 88 8.47 2.66 -17.11
CA VAL A 88 7.83 2.98 -15.84
C VAL A 88 8.66 2.41 -14.69
N LYS A 89 9.09 3.29 -13.78
CA LYS A 89 9.90 2.92 -12.60
C LYS A 89 9.11 2.85 -11.30
N ASN A 90 7.96 3.52 -11.25
CA ASN A 90 7.14 3.70 -10.06
C ASN A 90 5.69 3.35 -10.40
N TYR A 91 4.87 3.00 -9.40
CA TYR A 91 3.43 2.92 -9.61
C TYR A 91 2.87 4.33 -9.86
N GLY A 92 1.93 4.45 -10.78
CA GLY A 92 1.33 5.74 -11.09
C GLY A 92 0.36 5.64 -12.24
N CYS A 93 0.00 6.78 -12.82
CA CYS A 93 -0.86 6.78 -14.00
C CYS A 93 -0.33 7.74 -15.07
N LEU A 94 -0.50 7.35 -16.32
CA LEU A 94 -0.36 8.18 -17.50
C LEU A 94 -1.56 9.11 -17.59
N TRP A 95 -1.29 10.39 -17.82
CA TRP A 95 -2.25 11.47 -17.94
C TRP A 95 -1.95 12.33 -19.15
N GLY A 96 -2.99 12.81 -19.81
CA GLY A 96 -2.85 13.89 -20.78
C GLY A 96 -3.82 13.77 -21.93
N ASN A 97 -3.41 14.28 -23.09
CA ASN A 97 -4.20 14.28 -24.30
C ASN A 97 -3.28 14.11 -25.51
N ILE A 98 -3.80 13.43 -26.51
CA ILE A 98 -3.22 13.39 -27.84
C ILE A 98 -4.32 13.80 -28.82
N LEU A 99 -4.00 14.73 -29.72
CA LEU A 99 -4.88 15.24 -30.75
C LEU A 99 -4.53 14.62 -32.11
N ASP A 100 -5.54 14.51 -32.96
CA ASP A 100 -5.39 14.35 -34.41
C ASP A 100 -6.05 15.52 -35.11
N ILE A 101 -5.23 16.40 -35.68
CA ILE A 101 -5.67 17.54 -36.50
C ILE A 101 -5.18 17.36 -37.93
N GLY A 102 -5.66 16.26 -38.54
CA GLY A 102 -5.47 15.92 -39.94
C GLY A 102 -4.16 15.17 -40.22
N GLY A 103 -4.27 13.94 -40.75
CA GLY A 103 -3.14 13.20 -41.32
C GLY A 103 -2.92 11.79 -40.80
N GLY A 104 -3.62 11.34 -39.74
CA GLY A 104 -3.62 9.93 -39.33
C GLY A 104 -3.91 9.69 -37.84
N THR A 105 -4.31 8.46 -37.49
CA THR A 105 -4.63 8.07 -36.11
C THR A 105 -3.44 8.19 -35.16
N SER A 106 -3.61 8.96 -34.08
CA SER A 106 -2.68 8.99 -32.96
C SER A 106 -3.01 7.87 -31.95
N TYR A 107 -1.96 7.29 -31.37
CA TYR A 107 -2.10 6.21 -30.39
C TYR A 107 -1.00 6.27 -29.35
N TYR A 108 -1.29 5.70 -28.19
CA TYR A 108 -0.26 5.26 -27.26
C TYR A 108 -0.39 3.75 -27.07
N SER A 109 0.64 3.12 -26.53
CA SER A 109 0.58 1.72 -26.16
C SER A 109 1.20 1.50 -24.80
N VAL A 110 0.65 0.54 -24.07
CA VAL A 110 1.19 0.00 -22.83
C VAL A 110 1.60 -1.44 -23.10
N ASN A 111 2.87 -1.77 -22.88
CA ASN A 111 3.38 -3.13 -23.10
C ASN A 111 3.05 -3.70 -24.50
N GLY A 112 3.12 -2.85 -25.52
CA GLY A 112 2.79 -3.19 -26.91
C GLY A 112 1.28 -3.20 -27.24
N THR A 113 0.40 -3.13 -26.24
CA THR A 113 -1.05 -3.04 -26.46
C THR A 113 -1.41 -1.61 -26.85
N LYS A 114 -1.81 -1.41 -28.11
CA LYS A 114 -2.21 -0.10 -28.63
C LYS A 114 -3.58 0.30 -28.09
N ILE A 115 -3.64 1.50 -27.52
CA ILE A 115 -4.85 2.17 -27.08
C ILE A 115 -5.03 3.41 -27.96
N ARG A 116 -6.16 3.45 -28.67
CA ARG A 116 -6.46 4.55 -29.59
C ARG A 116 -6.71 5.82 -28.79
N ALA A 117 -6.04 6.91 -29.15
CA ALA A 117 -6.12 8.19 -28.47
C ALA A 117 -6.86 9.28 -29.28
N SER A 118 -7.16 9.04 -30.56
CA SER A 118 -8.00 9.92 -31.36
C SER A 118 -8.58 9.17 -32.56
N MET A 119 -9.70 9.67 -33.09
CA MET A 119 -10.21 9.34 -34.42
C MET A 119 -9.94 10.49 -35.40
N GLN A 120 -10.02 10.20 -36.70
CA GLN A 120 -9.69 11.15 -37.77
C GLN A 120 -10.67 12.34 -37.78
N GLY A 121 -10.14 13.56 -37.66
CA GLY A 121 -10.88 14.83 -37.66
C GLY A 121 -10.97 15.43 -36.26
N ASP A 122 -10.35 16.60 -36.04
CA ASP A 122 -10.31 17.45 -34.83
C ASP A 122 -10.78 16.80 -33.51
N ASP A 123 -10.19 15.66 -33.15
CA ASP A 123 -10.58 14.86 -31.99
C ASP A 123 -9.44 14.82 -30.96
N SER A 124 -9.83 14.78 -29.69
CA SER A 124 -8.90 14.72 -28.56
C SER A 124 -9.42 13.71 -27.54
N ALA A 125 -8.64 12.68 -27.20
CA ALA A 125 -8.95 11.85 -26.04
C ALA A 125 -8.23 12.34 -24.79
N LEU A 126 -8.96 12.31 -23.67
CA LEU A 126 -8.34 12.26 -22.36
C LEU A 126 -7.70 10.88 -22.16
N ILE A 127 -6.42 10.89 -21.85
CA ILE A 127 -5.66 9.69 -21.52
C ILE A 127 -5.60 9.57 -20.01
N PHE A 128 -6.06 8.43 -19.51
CA PHE A 128 -5.87 7.98 -18.14
C PHE A 128 -5.57 6.49 -18.14
N THR A 129 -4.38 6.10 -17.68
CA THR A 129 -4.00 4.68 -17.60
C THR A 129 -3.06 4.45 -16.45
N CYS A 130 -3.43 3.59 -15.50
CA CYS A 130 -2.54 3.27 -14.39
C CYS A 130 -1.56 2.15 -14.76
N LEU A 131 -0.35 2.28 -14.24
CA LEU A 131 0.84 1.57 -14.66
C LEU A 131 1.65 1.13 -13.45
N ALA A 132 2.36 0.02 -13.60
CA ALA A 132 3.24 -0.55 -12.60
C ALA A 132 4.72 -0.45 -13.02
N PRO A 133 5.67 -0.53 -12.06
CA PRO A 133 7.07 -0.69 -12.38
C PRO A 133 7.31 -1.87 -13.33
N GLY A 134 8.08 -1.64 -14.39
CA GLY A 134 8.33 -2.64 -15.44
C GLY A 134 7.46 -2.47 -16.69
N ASP A 135 6.35 -1.74 -16.61
CA ASP A 135 5.58 -1.37 -17.80
C ASP A 135 6.38 -0.42 -18.70
N TYR A 136 6.06 -0.40 -19.99
CA TYR A 136 6.60 0.57 -20.92
C TYR A 136 5.52 1.20 -21.79
N ILE A 137 5.74 2.48 -22.12
CA ILE A 137 4.84 3.31 -22.89
C ILE A 137 5.54 3.72 -24.18
N THR A 138 4.84 3.67 -25.31
CA THR A 138 5.23 4.38 -26.52
C THR A 138 4.04 5.18 -27.02
N ALA A 139 4.25 6.42 -27.46
CA ALA A 139 3.21 7.27 -27.99
C ALA A 139 3.61 7.81 -29.37
N THR A 140 2.69 7.81 -30.31
CA THR A 140 2.86 8.36 -31.65
C THR A 140 1.79 9.42 -31.88
N VAL A 141 2.22 10.60 -32.28
CA VAL A 141 1.34 11.78 -32.49
C VAL A 141 1.45 12.27 -33.92
N GLY A 142 0.33 12.63 -34.54
CA GLY A 142 0.29 13.15 -35.90
C GLY A 142 0.86 14.57 -36.05
N LYS A 143 0.63 15.46 -35.08
CA LYS A 143 1.16 16.85 -35.08
C LYS A 143 1.47 17.30 -33.66
N THR A 144 2.62 17.93 -33.42
CA THR A 144 3.23 18.12 -32.09
C THR A 144 2.67 19.25 -31.22
N GLY A 145 1.83 20.14 -31.74
CA GLY A 145 1.56 21.46 -31.12
C GLY A 145 0.88 21.45 -29.74
N ASP A 146 -0.13 20.60 -29.55
CA ASP A 146 -1.00 20.66 -28.35
C ASP A 146 -1.10 19.34 -27.58
N ASN A 147 -0.31 18.33 -27.95
CA ASN A 147 -0.29 17.06 -27.22
C ASN A 147 0.48 17.22 -25.91
N LYS A 148 -0.08 16.68 -24.83
CA LYS A 148 0.58 16.60 -23.53
C LYS A 148 0.45 15.18 -23.02
N LEU A 149 1.57 14.57 -22.67
CA LEU A 149 1.56 13.25 -22.04
C LEU A 149 2.49 13.26 -20.84
N TYR A 150 1.96 12.89 -19.69
CA TYR A 150 2.66 12.90 -18.41
C TYR A 150 2.49 11.56 -17.72
N PHE A 151 3.59 11.00 -17.23
CA PHE A 151 3.52 9.99 -16.20
C PHE A 151 3.50 10.68 -14.84
N VAL A 152 2.50 10.38 -14.02
CA VAL A 152 2.33 10.94 -12.67
C VAL A 152 2.43 9.80 -11.66
N PRO A 153 3.50 9.72 -10.86
CA PRO A 153 3.65 8.67 -9.87
C PRO A 153 2.64 8.84 -8.74
N PHE A 154 2.32 7.74 -8.06
CA PHE A 154 1.65 7.80 -6.77
C PHE A 154 2.59 8.37 -5.70
N ALA A 155 2.04 9.06 -4.70
CA ALA A 155 2.84 9.70 -3.67
C ALA A 155 3.46 8.71 -2.65
N GLY A 156 2.89 7.51 -2.54
CA GLY A 156 3.38 6.46 -1.63
C GLY A 156 4.42 5.52 -2.22
N ASN A 157 5.03 5.85 -3.37
CA ASN A 157 6.19 5.12 -3.90
C ASN A 157 7.45 5.38 -3.07
#